data_AF-A0AAV4RPU4-F1
#
_entry.id   AF-A0AAV4RPU4-F1
#
_cell.length_a   1.000
_cell.length_b   1.000
_cell.length_c   1.000
_cell.angle_alpha   90.00
_cell.angle_beta   90.00
_cell.angle_gamma   90.00
#
_symmetry.space_group_name_H-M   'P 1'
#
loop_
_entity.id
_entity.type
_entity.pdbx_description
1 polymer ?
#
loop_
_entity_poly.entity_id
_entity_poly.type
_entity_poly.pdbx_seq_one_letter_code
_entity_poly.pdbx_strand_id
1 'polypeptide(L)' 'AIRPGDKGWIGRARVPMPSNKDYVNRPKWNVEMEFGRGPAKKPLNRIEKHMRMLQDKKRLSKQQRAITISIEGRKMAI' A
#
# COMPACT_ATOMS: atom_id res chain seq x y z
N ALA A 1 35.65 -34.29 -44.91
CA ALA A 1 34.73 -34.65 -43.81
C ALA A 1 35.52 -35.46 -42.79
N ILE A 2 35.33 -35.18 -41.48
CA ILE A 2 35.92 -35.98 -40.39
C ILE A 2 35.42 -37.43 -40.54
N ARG A 3 36.17 -38.46 -40.15
CA ARG A 3 35.71 -39.86 -40.22
C ARG A 3 35.33 -40.37 -38.83
N PRO A 4 34.47 -41.39 -38.72
CA PRO A 4 34.29 -42.11 -37.48
C PRO A 4 35.65 -42.54 -36.89
N GLY A 5 36.01 -41.97 -35.73
CA GLY A 5 37.25 -42.27 -35.02
C GLY A 5 38.26 -41.11 -34.90
N ASP A 6 38.12 -40.07 -35.72
CA ASP A 6 39.00 -38.90 -35.64
C ASP A 6 38.65 -38.00 -34.44
N LYS A 7 39.66 -37.35 -33.84
CA LYS A 7 39.46 -36.46 -32.67
C LYS A 7 38.52 -35.31 -33.03
N GLY A 8 37.33 -35.30 -32.42
CA GLY A 8 36.29 -34.31 -32.69
C GLY A 8 35.20 -34.78 -33.66
N TRP A 9 35.20 -36.05 -34.08
CA TRP A 9 34.08 -36.66 -34.78
C TRP A 9 32.82 -36.67 -33.91
N ILE A 10 31.72 -36.14 -34.43
CA ILE A 10 30.43 -36.13 -33.75
C ILE A 10 29.39 -36.69 -34.74
N GLY A 11 28.86 -37.87 -34.45
CA GLY A 11 27.90 -38.56 -35.32
C GLY A 11 26.48 -37.97 -35.33
N ARG A 12 26.24 -36.90 -34.58
CA ARG A 12 24.94 -36.18 -34.47
C ARG A 12 25.17 -34.69 -34.31
N ALA A 13 24.23 -33.87 -34.77
CA ALA A 13 24.28 -32.43 -34.57
C ALA A 13 24.32 -32.10 -33.06
N ARG A 14 25.23 -31.20 -32.66
CA ARG A 14 25.25 -30.67 -31.29
C ARG A 14 24.12 -29.66 -31.14
N VAL A 15 23.05 -30.06 -30.48
CA VAL A 15 21.94 -29.17 -30.16
C VAL A 15 22.33 -28.34 -28.94
N PRO A 16 22.22 -27.00 -28.99
CA PRO A 16 22.41 -26.16 -27.81
C PRO A 16 21.50 -26.61 -26.67
N MET A 17 22.02 -26.62 -25.44
CA MET A 17 21.20 -26.87 -24.28
C MET A 17 20.07 -25.82 -24.23
N PRO A 18 18.79 -26.23 -24.10
CA PRO A 18 17.71 -25.28 -23.90
C PRO A 18 18.03 -24.42 -22.67
N SER A 19 17.94 -23.10 -22.83
CA SER A 19 18.17 -22.17 -21.73
C SER A 19 16.92 -22.18 -20.83
N ASN A 20 17.04 -22.70 -19.60
CA ASN A 20 16.00 -22.60 -18.56
C ASN A 20 15.86 -21.17 -17.98
N LYS A 21 16.12 -20.15 -18.80
CA LYS A 21 15.86 -18.76 -18.41
C LYS A 21 14.37 -18.51 -18.64
N ASP A 22 13.57 -18.82 -17.63
CA ASP A 22 12.22 -18.31 -17.55
C ASP A 22 12.30 -16.79 -17.61
N TYR A 23 11.83 -16.18 -18.70
CA TYR A 23 11.76 -14.74 -18.89
C TYR A 23 10.71 -14.07 -17.97
N VAL A 24 10.46 -14.65 -16.80
CA VAL A 24 9.62 -14.03 -15.80
C VAL A 24 10.55 -13.21 -14.92
N ASN A 25 10.93 -12.04 -15.42
CA ASN A 25 11.31 -10.93 -14.56
C ASN A 25 10.07 -10.54 -13.73
N ARG A 26 9.72 -11.38 -12.75
CA ARG A 26 8.61 -11.10 -11.84
C ARG A 26 9.12 -10.00 -10.92
N PRO A 27 8.61 -8.76 -11.00
CA PRO A 27 8.97 -7.76 -10.01
C PRO A 27 8.65 -8.32 -8.63
N LYS A 28 9.61 -8.18 -7.71
CA LYS A 28 9.38 -8.51 -6.30
C LYS A 28 8.17 -7.71 -5.86
N TRP A 29 7.18 -8.39 -5.28
CA TRP A 29 5.97 -7.77 -4.78
C TRP A 29 6.33 -6.66 -3.80
N ASN A 30 5.86 -5.43 -4.03
CA ASN A 30 6.23 -4.24 -3.26
C ASN A 30 5.46 -4.09 -1.94
N VAL A 31 4.79 -5.16 -1.47
CA VAL A 31 4.03 -5.09 -0.22
C VAL A 31 4.81 -5.82 0.86
N GLU A 32 5.58 -5.03 1.61
CA GLU A 32 6.18 -5.41 2.89
C GLU A 32 5.12 -5.27 4.00
N MET A 33 4.00 -5.98 3.86
CA MET A 33 2.95 -6.01 4.88
C MET A 33 2.77 -7.44 5.35
N GLU A 34 3.33 -7.74 6.52
CA GLU A 34 3.02 -8.94 7.29
C GLU A 34 1.50 -8.97 7.56
N PHE A 35 0.81 -9.98 7.03
CA PHE A 35 -0.64 -10.19 7.22
C PHE A 35 -1.03 -10.51 8.69
N GLY A 36 -0.09 -10.41 9.64
CA GLY A 36 -0.30 -10.70 11.06
C GLY A 36 -0.72 -9.52 11.94
N ARG A 37 -0.71 -8.28 11.42
CA ARG A 37 -1.25 -7.13 12.16
C ARG A 37 -2.46 -6.60 11.39
N GLY A 38 -3.64 -6.66 12.02
CA GLY A 38 -4.87 -6.06 11.49
C GLY A 38 -4.64 -4.62 11.02
N PRO A 39 -5.51 -4.06 10.17
CA PRO A 39 -5.23 -2.88 9.34
C PRO A 39 -4.57 -1.78 10.19
N ALA A 40 -3.24 -1.63 10.03
CA ALA A 40 -2.53 -0.53 10.63
C ALA A 40 -3.15 0.73 10.06
N LYS A 41 -3.86 1.49 10.90
CA LYS A 41 -4.46 2.77 10.48
C LYS A 41 -3.34 3.56 9.83
N LYS A 42 -3.49 3.84 8.52
CA LYS A 42 -2.47 4.54 7.74
C LYS A 42 -2.04 5.78 8.53
N PRO A 43 -0.72 6.03 8.68
CA PRO A 43 -0.27 7.22 9.38
C PRO A 43 -0.86 8.45 8.69
N LEU A 44 -1.52 9.31 9.47
CA LEU A 44 -2.21 10.48 8.92
C LEU A 44 -1.21 11.40 8.22
N ASN A 45 -1.52 11.77 6.98
CA ASN A 45 -0.72 12.73 6.24
C ASN A 45 -0.83 14.14 6.88
N ARG A 46 0.11 15.05 6.58
CA ARG A 46 0.12 16.41 7.13
C ARG A 46 -1.23 17.12 6.95
N ILE A 47 -1.84 16.97 5.77
CA ILE A 47 -3.15 17.54 5.44
C ILE A 47 -4.25 16.98 6.36
N GLU A 48 -4.29 15.66 6.54
CA GLU A 48 -5.30 14.99 7.37
C GLU A 48 -5.19 15.37 8.85
N LYS A 49 -3.95 15.58 9.33
CA LYS A 49 -3.70 16.12 10.68
C LYS A 49 -4.30 17.52 10.85
N HIS A 50 -4.08 18.42 9.89
CA HIS A 50 -4.65 19.77 9.94
C HIS A 50 -6.19 19.74 9.84
N MET A 51 -6.76 18.88 8.99
CA MET A 51 -8.22 18.72 8.89
C MET A 51 -8.83 18.22 10.20
N ARG A 52 -8.22 17.23 10.86
CA ARG A 52 -8.64 16.77 12.19
C ARG A 52 -8.54 17.90 13.22
N MET A 53 -7.42 18.63 13.26
CA MET A 53 -7.24 19.75 14.18
C MET A 53 -8.31 20.84 13.99
N LEU A 54 -8.68 21.15 12.74
CA LEU A 54 -9.75 22.11 12.45
C LEU A 54 -11.12 21.60 12.89
N GLN A 55 -11.42 20.31 12.70
CA GLN A 55 -12.66 19.71 13.17
C GLN A 55 -12.76 19.72 14.70
N ASP A 56 -11.67 19.40 15.40
CA ASP A 56 -11.62 19.40 16.86
C ASP A 56 -11.78 20.82 17.41
N LYS A 57 -11.13 21.82 16.79
CA LYS A 57 -11.35 23.23 17.12
C LYS A 57 -12.81 23.66 16.90
N LYS A 58 -13.44 23.26 15.80
CA LYS A 58 -14.87 23.54 15.54
C LYS A 58 -15.81 22.87 16.53
N ARG A 59 -15.48 21.67 17.01
CA ARG A 59 -16.27 20.97 18.04
C ARG A 59 -16.17 21.69 19.38
N LEU A 60 -14.95 22.04 19.79
CA LEU A 60 -14.71 22.72 21.05
C LEU A 60 -15.31 24.15 21.05
N SER A 61 -15.23 24.87 19.93
CA SER A 61 -15.82 26.21 19.82
C SER A 61 -17.35 26.21 19.82
N LYS A 62 -18.00 25.11 19.42
CA LYS A 62 -19.48 25.00 19.43
C LYS A 62 -20.07 24.89 20.84
N GLN A 63 -19.27 24.52 21.84
CA GLN A 63 -19.76 24.32 23.22
C GLN A 63 -19.97 25.62 24.00
N GLN A 64 -19.52 26.78 23.50
CA GLN A 64 -19.70 28.06 24.19
C GLN A 64 -20.75 28.93 23.48
N ARG A 65 -22.02 28.51 23.52
CA ARG A 65 -23.10 29.48 23.39
C ARG A 65 -23.28 30.11 24.76
N ALA A 66 -22.99 31.40 24.88
CA ALA A 66 -23.02 32.15 26.14
C ALA A 66 -24.40 32.10 26.85
N ILE A 67 -25.46 31.69 26.15
CA ILE A 67 -26.81 31.58 26.69
C ILE A 67 -27.49 30.34 26.06
N THR A 68 -28.07 29.48 26.89
CA THR A 68 -28.93 28.37 26.44
C THR A 68 -30.31 28.89 26.04
N ILE A 69 -30.40 29.63 24.94
CA ILE A 69 -31.70 30.14 24.48
C ILE A 69 -32.56 28.98 23.95
N SER A 70 -33.75 28.82 24.55
CA SER A 70 -34.77 27.89 24.07
C SER A 70 -35.61 28.62 23.01
N ILE A 71 -35.55 28.17 21.76
CA ILE A 71 -36.32 28.76 20.63
C ILE A 71 -37.84 28.62 20.88
N GLU A 72 -38.23 27.60 21.64
CA GLU A 72 -39.62 27.29 22.01
C GLU A 72 -40.03 27.93 23.36
N GLY A 73 -39.14 28.71 23.99
CA GLY A 73 -39.40 29.41 25.25
C GLY A 73 -39.40 28.56 26.53
N ARG A 74 -39.14 27.25 26.46
CA ARG A 74 -39.35 26.32 27.59
C ARG A 74 -38.21 26.26 28.63
N LYS A 75 -37.06 26.91 28.38
CA LYS A 75 -35.86 26.84 29.25
C LYS A 75 -35.07 28.15 29.33
N MET A 76 -35.77 29.27 29.47
CA MET A 76 -35.12 30.54 29.83
C MET A 76 -35.04 30.60 31.36
N ALA A 77 -33.91 30.21 31.95
CA ALA A 77 -33.64 30.52 33.36
C ALA A 77 -33.26 32.01 33.44
N ILE A 78 -34.08 32.79 34.14
CA ILE A 78 -33.71 34.13 34.63
C ILE A 78 -32.83 33.94 35.86
#